data_AF-A0A5R8M5G7-F1
#
_entry.id   AF-A0A5R8M5G7-F1
#
_cell.length_a   1.000
_cell.length_b   1.000
_cell.length_c   1.000
_cell.angle_alpha   90.00
_cell.angle_beta   90.00
_cell.angle_gamma   90.00
#
_symmetry.space_group_name_H-M   'P 1'
#
loop_
_entity.id
_entity.type
_entity.pdbx_description
1 polymer ?
#
loop_
_entity_poly.entity_id
_entity_poly.type
_entity_poly.pdbx_seq_one_letter_code
_entity_poly.pdbx_strand_id
1 'polypeptide(L)'
;MEVNFKIIVWMLGILFTGLTAGLCFTWSNAITPGIGRLDDYGFLQSFQAMNRAIINPSFLIVFFGPVILLFVNAFLYRSAHPATFWSFILAALLFFFGIGLVTVFKNVPLNEILDTTVLEKATQLELADLRKTFEEPWNKWHTVRTVCSTLSFILLLTGIIVNK
;
A
#
# COMPACT_ATOMS: atom_id res chain seq x y z
N MET A 1 26.66 -22.29 5.96
CA MET A 1 25.45 -21.82 6.66
C MET A 1 24.31 -21.88 5.65
N GLU A 2 23.56 -22.98 5.62
CA GLU A 2 22.46 -23.13 4.65
C GLU A 2 21.38 -22.10 4.97
N VAL A 3 21.13 -21.19 4.03
CA VAL A 3 20.04 -20.24 4.18
C VAL A 3 18.74 -21.05 4.07
N ASN A 4 18.06 -21.23 5.21
CA ASN A 4 16.80 -21.95 5.28
C ASN A 4 15.73 -21.21 4.46
N PHE A 5 15.02 -21.92 3.57
CA PHE A 5 13.93 -21.38 2.75
C PHE A 5 12.93 -20.50 3.54
N LYS A 6 12.63 -20.88 4.80
CA LYS A 6 11.76 -20.09 5.70
C LYS A 6 12.30 -18.69 5.95
N ILE A 7 13.61 -18.55 6.14
CA ILE A 7 14.27 -17.28 6.41
C ILE A 7 14.22 -16.39 5.16
N ILE A 8 14.38 -16.95 3.95
CA ILE A 8 14.26 -16.20 2.70
C ILE A 8 12.86 -15.62 2.54
N VAL A 9 11.83 -16.46 2.71
CA VAL A 9 10.43 -16.02 2.60
C VAL A 9 10.12 -14.92 3.62
N TRP A 10 10.58 -15.08 4.87
CA TRP A 10 10.40 -14.09 5.92
C TRP A 10 11.12 -12.77 5.61
N MET A 11 12.40 -12.81 5.21
CA MET A 11 13.17 -11.62 4.86
C MET A 11 12.56 -10.87 3.67
N LEU A 12 12.12 -11.57 2.63
CA LEU A 12 11.42 -10.97 1.50
C LEU A 12 10.08 -10.36 1.92
N GLY A 13 9.34 -11.05 2.80
CA GLY A 13 8.10 -10.54 3.39
C GLY A 13 8.32 -9.23 4.15
N ILE A 14 9.36 -9.16 4.99
CA ILE A 14 9.75 -7.92 5.70
C ILE A 14 10.13 -6.83 4.70
N LEU A 15 11.00 -7.13 3.74
CA LEU A 15 11.51 -6.15 2.79
C LEU A 15 10.37 -5.53 1.97
N PHE A 16 9.50 -6.34 1.37
CA PHE A 16 8.43 -5.87 0.51
C PHE A 16 7.32 -5.16 1.30
N THR A 17 6.95 -5.67 2.48
CA THR A 17 5.99 -4.99 3.36
C THR A 17 6.55 -3.68 3.88
N GLY A 18 7.84 -3.62 4.23
CA GLY A 18 8.51 -2.39 4.68
C GLY A 18 8.60 -1.33 3.58
N LEU A 19 8.97 -1.72 2.35
CA LEU A 19 8.94 -0.83 1.18
C LEU A 19 7.52 -0.32 0.89
N THR A 20 6.51 -1.19 1.00
CA THR A 20 5.09 -0.80 0.85
C THR A 20 4.67 0.18 1.93
N ALA A 21 5.04 -0.06 3.19
CA ALA A 21 4.74 0.85 4.30
C ALA A 21 5.43 2.21 4.13
N GLY A 22 6.70 2.22 3.71
CA GLY A 22 7.43 3.45 3.38
C GLY A 22 6.74 4.23 2.26
N LEU A 23 6.35 3.57 1.18
CA LEU A 23 5.61 4.17 0.07
C LEU A 23 4.31 4.82 0.56
N CYS A 24 3.46 4.09 1.27
CA CYS A 24 2.19 4.60 1.79
C CYS A 24 2.41 5.77 2.77
N PHE A 25 3.40 5.65 3.67
CA PHE A 25 3.75 6.74 4.58
C PHE A 25 4.19 7.99 3.83
N THR A 26 5.11 7.88 2.87
CA THR A 26 5.59 9.04 2.09
C THR A 26 4.45 9.71 1.33
N TRP A 27 3.52 8.93 0.78
CA TRP A 27 2.36 9.48 0.10
C TRP A 27 1.45 10.27 1.04
N SER A 28 1.09 9.70 2.20
CA SER A 28 0.30 10.39 3.23
C SER A 28 1.02 11.60 3.86
N ASN A 29 2.34 11.52 4.03
CA ASN A 29 3.11 12.52 4.80
C ASN A 29 3.57 13.71 3.95
N ALA A 30 3.94 13.48 2.69
CA ALA A 30 4.59 14.48 1.86
C ALA A 30 3.92 14.68 0.49
N ILE A 31 3.57 13.59 -0.22
CA ILE A 31 3.08 13.72 -1.61
C ILE A 31 1.69 14.35 -1.65
N THR A 32 0.68 13.74 -1.04
CA THR A 32 -0.69 14.27 -1.12
C THR A 32 -0.87 15.61 -0.41
N PRO A 33 -0.22 15.88 0.75
CA PRO A 33 -0.21 17.23 1.32
C PRO A 33 0.56 18.26 0.48
N GLY A 34 1.59 17.82 -0.26
CA GLY A 34 2.38 18.67 -1.13
C GLY A 34 1.59 19.14 -2.35
N ILE A 35 1.05 18.18 -3.12
CA ILE A 35 0.22 18.51 -4.29
C ILE A 35 -1.14 19.08 -3.91
N GLY A 36 -1.65 18.81 -2.70
CA GLY A 36 -2.86 19.42 -2.16
C GLY A 36 -2.81 20.94 -2.06
N ARG A 37 -1.60 21.53 -2.07
CA ARG A 37 -1.39 22.98 -2.07
C ARG A 37 -1.47 23.61 -3.47
N LEU A 38 -1.55 22.80 -4.53
CA LEU A 38 -1.75 23.27 -5.88
C LEU A 38 -3.21 23.64 -6.13
N ASP A 39 -3.45 24.36 -7.21
CA ASP A 39 -4.80 24.55 -7.77
C ASP A 39 -5.37 23.21 -8.28
N ASP A 40 -6.66 23.19 -8.64
CA ASP A 40 -7.34 21.94 -8.98
C ASP A 40 -6.74 21.25 -10.20
N TYR A 41 -6.34 22.05 -11.21
CA TYR A 41 -5.63 21.55 -12.37
C TYR A 41 -4.27 20.93 -11.97
N GLY A 42 -3.45 21.67 -11.22
CA GLY A 42 -2.13 21.20 -10.80
C GLY A 42 -2.18 19.96 -9.91
N PHE A 43 -3.15 19.88 -8.99
CA PHE A 43 -3.40 18.69 -8.17
C PHE A 43 -3.72 17.48 -9.05
N LEU A 44 -4.75 17.59 -9.90
CA LEU A 44 -5.26 16.49 -10.72
C LEU A 44 -4.23 16.03 -11.74
N GLN A 45 -3.55 16.96 -12.41
CA GLN A 45 -2.51 16.66 -13.39
C GLN A 45 -1.32 15.95 -12.74
N SER A 46 -0.85 16.43 -11.58
CA SER A 46 0.25 15.80 -10.85
C SER A 46 -0.12 14.38 -10.43
N PHE A 47 -1.34 14.20 -9.93
CA PHE A 47 -1.83 12.89 -9.48
C PHE A 47 -1.97 11.91 -10.64
N GLN A 48 -2.49 12.36 -11.79
CA GLN A 48 -2.60 11.56 -13.02
C GLN A 48 -1.22 11.11 -13.52
N ALA A 49 -0.24 12.01 -13.56
CA ALA A 49 1.13 11.69 -13.95
C ALA A 49 1.76 10.64 -13.02
N MET A 50 1.58 10.78 -11.71
CA MET A 50 2.09 9.81 -10.72
C MET A 50 1.39 8.46 -10.81
N ASN A 51 0.07 8.43 -11.02
CA ASN A 51 -0.71 7.20 -11.21
C ASN A 51 -0.21 6.40 -12.42
N ARG A 52 0.18 7.06 -13.50
CA ARG A 52 0.76 6.39 -14.68
C ARG A 52 2.17 5.89 -14.41
N ALA A 53 3.01 6.70 -13.77
CA ALA A 53 4.41 6.36 -13.52
C ALA A 53 4.60 5.21 -12.52
N ILE A 54 3.71 5.08 -11.54
CA ILE A 54 3.85 4.08 -10.47
C ILE A 54 3.58 2.64 -10.95
N ILE A 55 2.82 2.45 -12.04
CA ILE A 55 2.50 1.11 -12.56
C ILE A 55 3.69 0.60 -13.39
N ASN A 56 4.65 0.01 -12.70
CA ASN A 56 5.84 -0.60 -13.30
C ASN A 56 6.17 -1.94 -12.60
N PRO A 57 7.03 -2.80 -13.19
CA PRO A 57 7.28 -4.13 -12.65
C PRO A 57 7.78 -4.15 -11.21
N SER A 58 8.63 -3.21 -10.80
CA SER A 58 9.17 -3.19 -9.43
C SER A 58 8.09 -2.84 -8.41
N PHE A 59 7.22 -1.88 -8.71
CA PHE A 59 6.05 -1.58 -7.89
C PHE A 59 5.12 -2.80 -7.77
N LEU A 60 4.80 -3.48 -8.89
CA LEU A 60 3.91 -4.63 -8.86
C LEU A 60 4.46 -5.77 -7.99
N ILE A 61 5.76 -6.05 -8.08
CA ILE A 61 6.42 -7.06 -7.24
C ILE A 61 6.40 -6.66 -5.77
N VAL A 62 6.78 -5.43 -5.44
CA VAL A 62 6.89 -4.98 -4.05
C VAL A 62 5.52 -4.85 -3.38
N PHE A 63 4.53 -4.32 -4.12
CA PHE A 63 3.22 -3.98 -3.56
C PHE A 63 2.28 -5.19 -3.50
N PHE A 64 2.31 -6.08 -4.50
CA PHE A 64 1.45 -7.27 -4.53
C PHE A 64 2.16 -8.56 -4.09
N GLY A 65 3.50 -8.62 -4.09
CA GLY A 65 4.26 -9.78 -3.60
C GLY A 65 3.87 -10.22 -2.18
N PRO A 66 3.72 -9.31 -1.20
CA PRO A 66 3.35 -9.69 0.16
C PRO A 66 1.97 -10.36 0.28
N VAL A 67 1.04 -10.11 -0.65
CA VAL A 67 -0.30 -10.72 -0.68
C VAL A 67 -0.22 -12.24 -0.61
N ILE A 68 0.79 -12.85 -1.23
CA ILE A 68 1.01 -14.30 -1.19
C ILE A 68 2.10 -14.66 -0.17
N LEU A 69 3.22 -13.92 -0.18
CA LEU A 69 4.39 -14.24 0.65
C LEU A 69 4.06 -14.28 2.14
N LEU A 70 3.18 -13.42 2.65
CA LEU A 70 2.85 -13.39 4.08
C LEU A 70 2.03 -14.61 4.52
N PHE A 71 1.14 -15.15 3.68
CA PHE A 71 0.46 -16.40 3.99
C PHE A 71 1.39 -17.61 3.92
N VAL A 72 2.29 -17.63 2.93
CA VAL A 72 3.35 -18.67 2.86
C VAL A 72 4.22 -18.61 4.12
N ASN A 73 4.61 -17.41 4.55
CA ASN A 73 5.36 -17.22 5.80
C ASN A 73 4.59 -17.78 7.01
N ALA A 74 3.32 -17.39 7.19
CA ALA A 74 2.51 -17.88 8.29
C ALA A 74 2.38 -19.43 8.28
N PHE A 75 2.19 -20.04 7.10
CA PHE A 75 2.14 -21.50 6.95
C PHE A 75 3.47 -22.19 7.31
N LEU A 76 4.61 -21.62 6.90
CA LEU A 76 5.94 -22.16 7.19
C LEU A 76 6.28 -22.11 8.69
N TYR A 77 5.71 -21.14 9.43
CA TYR A 77 5.87 -20.95 10.87
C TYR A 77 4.65 -21.42 11.68
N ARG A 78 3.77 -22.25 11.12
CA ARG A 78 2.55 -22.76 11.80
C ARG A 78 2.80 -23.56 13.09
N SER A 79 4.00 -24.11 13.23
CA SER A 79 4.41 -24.89 14.41
C SER A 79 5.32 -24.08 15.35
N ALA A 80 5.50 -22.78 15.11
CA ALA A 80 6.22 -21.89 16.02
C ALA A 80 5.39 -21.60 17.28
N HIS A 81 5.98 -20.89 18.24
CA HIS A 81 5.26 -20.42 19.42
C HIS A 81 3.95 -19.71 19.02
N PRO A 82 2.82 -19.92 19.72
CA PRO A 82 1.52 -19.37 19.33
C PRO A 82 1.53 -17.87 19.05
N ALA A 83 2.26 -17.09 19.85
CA ALA A 83 2.38 -15.65 19.64
C ALA A 83 3.03 -15.28 18.29
N THR A 84 4.07 -16.00 17.88
CA THR A 84 4.73 -15.81 16.56
C THR A 84 3.78 -16.15 15.43
N PHE A 85 3.10 -17.29 15.53
CA PHE A 85 2.14 -17.74 14.50
C PHE A 85 1.01 -16.72 14.32
N TRP A 86 0.37 -16.29 15.42
CA TRP A 86 -0.72 -15.31 15.36
C TRP A 86 -0.24 -13.93 14.89
N SER A 87 0.98 -13.51 15.23
CA SER A 87 1.57 -12.28 14.68
C SER A 87 1.67 -12.32 13.16
N PHE A 88 2.19 -13.43 12.60
CA PHE A 88 2.31 -13.59 11.14
C PHE A 88 0.98 -13.72 10.43
N ILE A 89 0.00 -14.41 11.02
CA ILE A 89 -1.37 -14.47 10.48
C ILE A 89 -1.99 -13.08 10.46
N LEU A 90 -1.90 -12.31 11.55
CA LEU A 90 -2.46 -10.97 11.62
C LEU A 90 -1.77 -10.02 10.62
N ALA A 91 -0.45 -10.13 10.47
CA ALA A 91 0.29 -9.37 9.46
C ALA A 91 -0.21 -9.66 8.03
N ALA A 92 -0.44 -10.94 7.70
CA ALA A 92 -0.98 -11.36 6.41
C ALA A 92 -2.40 -10.83 6.17
N LEU A 93 -3.28 -10.95 7.16
CA LEU A 93 -4.67 -10.46 7.06
C LEU A 93 -4.72 -8.94 6.91
N LEU A 94 -3.95 -8.19 7.70
CA LEU A 94 -3.86 -6.73 7.57
C LEU A 94 -3.38 -6.30 6.19
N PHE A 95 -2.36 -6.98 5.66
CA PHE A 95 -1.85 -6.68 4.33
C PHE A 95 -2.91 -6.99 3.26
N PHE A 96 -3.49 -8.20 3.31
CA PHE A 96 -4.46 -8.64 2.31
C PHE A 96 -5.71 -7.75 2.28
N PHE A 97 -6.38 -7.58 3.42
CA PHE A 97 -7.63 -6.83 3.49
C PHE A 97 -7.39 -5.33 3.46
N GLY A 98 -6.44 -4.84 4.25
CA GLY A 98 -6.20 -3.40 4.44
C GLY A 98 -5.44 -2.74 3.30
N ILE A 99 -4.67 -3.50 2.52
CA ILE A 99 -3.87 -2.96 1.40
C ILE A 99 -4.36 -3.54 0.08
N GLY A 100 -4.36 -4.86 -0.06
CA GLY A 100 -4.73 -5.53 -1.31
C GLY A 100 -6.16 -5.18 -1.74
N LEU A 101 -7.14 -5.52 -0.91
CA LEU A 101 -8.55 -5.29 -1.25
C LEU A 101 -8.91 -3.80 -1.29
N VAL A 102 -8.40 -2.98 -0.36
CA VAL A 102 -8.60 -1.52 -0.41
C VAL A 102 -8.04 -0.93 -1.69
N THR A 103 -6.86 -1.38 -2.14
CA THR A 103 -6.27 -0.89 -3.40
C THR A 103 -7.17 -1.25 -4.57
N VAL A 104 -7.54 -2.52 -4.74
CA VAL A 104 -8.31 -3.00 -5.90
C VAL A 104 -9.72 -2.42 -5.92
N PHE A 105 -10.42 -2.36 -4.78
CA PHE A 105 -11.83 -1.99 -4.75
C PHE A 105 -12.09 -0.52 -4.46
N LYS A 106 -11.10 0.25 -4.00
CA LYS A 106 -11.29 1.66 -3.62
C LYS A 106 -10.36 2.59 -4.36
N ASN A 107 -9.04 2.44 -4.22
CA ASN A 107 -8.10 3.40 -4.82
C ASN A 107 -7.95 3.25 -6.33
N VAL A 108 -7.94 2.01 -6.86
CA VAL A 108 -7.84 1.77 -8.32
C VAL A 108 -9.03 2.37 -9.09
N PRO A 109 -10.29 2.16 -8.68
CA PRO A 109 -11.43 2.79 -9.37
C PRO A 109 -11.36 4.32 -9.39
N LEU A 110 -10.94 4.95 -8.29
CA LEU A 110 -10.74 6.40 -8.25
C LEU A 110 -9.63 6.83 -9.22
N ASN A 111 -8.51 6.08 -9.25
CA ASN A 111 -7.40 6.35 -10.15
C ASN A 111 -7.82 6.25 -11.62
N GLU A 112 -8.65 5.27 -11.99
CA GLU A 112 -9.14 5.06 -13.35
C GLU A 112 -10.09 6.19 -13.81
N ILE A 113 -10.96 6.67 -12.91
CA ILE A 113 -11.82 7.84 -13.18
C ILE A 113 -10.96 9.08 -13.50
N LEU A 114 -9.95 9.34 -12.68
CA LEU A 114 -9.02 10.44 -12.92
C LEU A 114 -8.22 10.24 -14.21
N ASP A 115 -7.72 9.03 -14.45
CA ASP A 115 -6.84 8.75 -15.58
C ASP A 115 -7.52 8.91 -16.95
N THR A 116 -8.82 8.61 -17.01
CA THR A 116 -9.65 8.73 -18.22
C THR A 116 -10.15 10.15 -18.49
N THR A 117 -9.93 11.10 -17.58
CA THR A 117 -10.36 12.49 -17.75
C THR A 117 -9.32 13.31 -18.54
N VAL A 118 -9.78 14.09 -19.52
CA VAL A 118 -8.95 15.04 -20.31
C VAL A 118 -8.97 16.41 -19.63
N LEU A 119 -8.01 16.65 -18.74
CA LEU A 119 -7.98 17.83 -17.86
C LEU A 119 -7.83 19.14 -18.64
N GLU A 120 -7.12 19.14 -19.77
CA GLU A 120 -6.86 20.34 -20.59
C GLU A 120 -8.11 20.93 -21.24
N LYS A 121 -9.18 20.13 -21.33
CA LYS A 121 -10.46 20.52 -21.92
C LYS A 121 -11.53 20.84 -20.87
N ALA A 122 -11.23 20.60 -19.60
CA ALA A 122 -12.17 20.82 -18.51
C ALA A 122 -12.22 22.30 -18.11
N THR A 123 -13.41 22.77 -17.78
CA THR A 123 -13.63 24.07 -17.15
C THR A 123 -13.13 24.07 -15.70
N GLN A 124 -12.93 25.25 -15.13
CA GLN A 124 -12.55 25.37 -13.71
C GLN A 124 -13.56 24.71 -12.76
N LEU A 125 -14.86 24.79 -13.07
CA LEU A 125 -15.91 24.18 -12.26
C LEU A 125 -15.83 22.64 -12.29
N GLU A 126 -15.63 22.06 -13.48
CA GLU A 126 -15.48 20.60 -13.65
C GLU A 126 -14.24 20.06 -12.93
N LEU A 127 -13.13 20.81 -12.95
CA LEU A 127 -11.91 20.44 -12.22
C LEU A 127 -12.14 20.48 -10.70
N ALA A 128 -12.81 21.50 -10.19
CA ALA A 128 -13.14 21.61 -8.76
C ALA A 128 -14.05 20.46 -8.29
N ASP A 129 -15.07 20.12 -9.07
CA ASP A 129 -15.99 19.01 -8.77
C ASP A 129 -15.28 17.64 -8.83
N LEU A 130 -14.41 17.44 -9.83
CA LEU A 130 -13.61 16.22 -9.94
C LEU A 130 -12.65 16.08 -8.75
N ARG A 131 -11.93 17.16 -8.38
CA ARG A 131 -11.04 17.13 -7.22
C ARG A 131 -11.80 16.82 -5.93
N LYS A 132 -12.94 17.45 -5.71
CA LYS A 132 -13.78 17.22 -4.52
C LYS A 132 -14.22 15.76 -4.39
N THR A 133 -14.56 15.12 -5.51
CA THR A 133 -14.98 13.71 -5.53
C THR A 133 -13.81 12.71 -5.51
N PHE A 134 -12.59 13.17 -5.75
CA PHE A 134 -11.39 12.34 -5.80
C PHE A 134 -10.52 12.45 -4.53
N GLU A 135 -10.11 13.65 -4.13
CA GLU A 135 -9.04 13.88 -3.14
C GLU A 135 -9.38 13.29 -1.77
N GLU A 136 -10.51 13.68 -1.19
CA GLU A 136 -10.90 13.22 0.16
C GLU A 136 -11.15 11.70 0.18
N PRO A 137 -11.95 11.11 -0.73
CA PRO A 137 -12.12 9.66 -0.76
C PRO A 137 -10.81 8.90 -0.96
N TRP A 138 -9.95 9.36 -1.87
CA TRP A 138 -8.68 8.70 -2.15
C TRP A 138 -7.77 8.71 -0.93
N ASN A 139 -7.62 9.87 -0.28
CA ASN A 139 -6.81 10.03 0.92
C ASN A 139 -7.34 9.20 2.09
N LYS A 140 -8.67 9.13 2.28
CA LYS A 140 -9.29 8.29 3.31
C LYS A 140 -8.92 6.82 3.16
N TRP A 141 -9.06 6.27 1.95
CA TRP A 141 -8.69 4.87 1.69
C TRP A 141 -7.18 4.65 1.73
N HIS A 142 -6.39 5.64 1.31
CA HIS A 142 -4.94 5.56 1.42
C HIS A 142 -4.46 5.55 2.88
N THR A 143 -5.08 6.30 3.78
CA THR A 143 -4.80 6.24 5.22
C THR A 143 -5.02 4.83 5.79
N VAL A 144 -6.07 4.12 5.36
CA VAL A 144 -6.27 2.71 5.74
C VAL A 144 -5.08 1.85 5.29
N ARG A 145 -4.63 2.02 4.04
CA ARG A 145 -3.46 1.31 3.52
C ARG A 145 -2.21 1.61 4.34
N THR A 146 -1.95 2.87 4.67
CA THR A 146 -0.81 3.32 5.47
C THR A 146 -0.80 2.71 6.87
N VAL A 147 -1.95 2.70 7.56
CA VAL A 147 -2.06 2.11 8.91
C VAL A 147 -1.86 0.59 8.84
N CYS A 148 -2.56 -0.09 7.92
CA CYS A 148 -2.47 -1.54 7.79
C CYS A 148 -1.08 -2.02 7.36
N SER A 149 -0.40 -1.32 6.44
CA SER A 149 0.97 -1.64 6.03
C SER A 149 1.96 -1.47 7.17
N THR A 150 1.83 -0.39 7.95
CA THR A 150 2.71 -0.11 9.08
C THR A 150 2.54 -1.16 10.18
N LEU A 151 1.30 -1.50 10.53
CA LEU A 151 1.03 -2.54 11.52
C LEU A 151 1.49 -3.92 11.04
N SER A 152 1.24 -4.27 9.78
CA SER A 152 1.74 -5.52 9.18
C SER A 152 3.26 -5.61 9.26
N PHE A 153 3.96 -4.52 8.94
CA PHE A 153 5.42 -4.44 9.04
C PHE A 153 5.91 -4.65 10.48
N ILE A 154 5.31 -3.96 11.46
CA ILE A 154 5.67 -4.10 12.89
C ILE A 154 5.48 -5.55 13.36
N LEU A 155 4.37 -6.20 13.00
CA LEU A 155 4.09 -7.59 13.38
C LEU A 155 5.11 -8.58 12.79
N LEU A 156 5.59 -8.34 11.57
CA LEU A 156 6.65 -9.17 10.96
C LEU A 156 8.00 -9.03 11.66
N LEU A 157 8.30 -7.85 12.22
CA LEU A 157 9.50 -7.59 13.01
C LEU A 157 9.41 -8.20 14.42
N THR A 158 8.27 -8.03 15.10
CA THR A 158 8.10 -8.47 16.50
C THR A 158 7.78 -9.96 16.62
N GLY A 159 7.27 -10.61 15.57
CA GLY A 159 6.91 -12.03 15.58
C GLY A 159 8.05 -12.97 16.00
N ILE A 160 9.31 -12.59 15.75
CA ILE A 160 10.49 -13.39 16.16
C ILE A 160 11.04 -12.97 17.53
N ILE A 161 10.81 -11.73 18.00
CA ILE A 161 11.27 -11.30 19.33
C ILE A 161 10.61 -12.14 20.42
N VAL A 162 9.36 -12.57 20.23
CA VAL A 162 8.63 -13.45 21.15
C VAL A 162 9.12 -14.92 21.10
N ASN A 163 10.01 -15.25 20.17
CA ASN A 163 10.50 -16.61 19.92
C ASN A 163 11.94 -16.83 20.44
N LYS A 164 12.54 -15.82 21.09
CA LYS A 164 13.76 -15.93 21.90
C LYS A 164 13.39 -16.04 23.37
#